data_AF-A0A3S2CK00-F1
#
_entry.id   AF-A0A3S2CK00-F1
#
_cell.length_a   1.000
_cell.length_b   1.000
_cell.length_c   1.000
_cell.angle_alpha   90.00
_cell.angle_beta   90.00
_cell.angle_gamma   90.00
#
_symmetry.space_group_name_H-M   'P 1'
#
loop_
_entity.id
_entity.type
_entity.pdbx_description
1 polymer ?
#
loop_
_entity_poly.entity_id
_entity_poly.type
_entity_poly.pdbx_seq_one_letter_code
_entity_poly.pdbx_strand_id
1 'polypeptide(L)'
;VLRAAELFYRAQRVTLHEGALLLADAETIEVHEQNRHASPLLNMLGGPAVTELQVLEEKNACSYFGRSDAFDMVLGLGDVDSPARRGLAAAIEAWIRHLLAIEVRVEPVERTEDDDWAWFVGLDAEATRIGNALWTGEDLDPEAAKRIIALFRLDFSEFDEVRPEVGARPIWLIMAMTSDRMVRMKPQNLIAGLPLRAATPAS
;
A
#
# COMPACT_ATOMS: atom_id res chain seq x y z
N VAL A 1 -7.94 -8.60 5.01
CA VAL A 1 -8.22 -8.09 3.65
C VAL A 1 -8.96 -6.75 3.71
N LEU A 2 -10.20 -6.70 4.20
CA LEU A 2 -11.06 -5.49 4.10
C LEU A 2 -10.43 -4.20 4.63
N ARG A 3 -9.88 -4.20 5.86
CA ARG A 3 -9.20 -3.02 6.41
C ARG A 3 -8.05 -2.52 5.53
N ALA A 4 -7.28 -3.44 4.94
CA ALA A 4 -6.19 -3.11 4.03
C ALA A 4 -6.72 -2.63 2.67
N ALA A 5 -7.86 -3.14 2.22
CA ALA A 5 -8.52 -2.69 0.99
C ALA A 5 -9.00 -1.23 1.10
N GLU A 6 -9.19 -0.68 2.30
CA GLU A 6 -9.47 0.75 2.47
C GLU A 6 -8.40 1.66 1.85
N LEU A 7 -7.13 1.20 1.74
CA LEU A 7 -6.08 1.97 1.07
C LEU A 7 -6.45 2.33 -0.37
N PHE A 8 -7.30 1.56 -1.04
CA PHE A 8 -7.72 1.78 -2.43
C PHE A 8 -8.54 3.07 -2.60
N TYR A 9 -9.20 3.55 -1.54
CA TYR A 9 -10.12 4.67 -1.63
C TYR A 9 -10.01 5.68 -0.48
N ARG A 10 -9.19 5.41 0.54
CA ARG A 10 -8.94 6.30 1.68
C ARG A 10 -7.47 6.65 1.81
N ALA A 11 -7.18 7.95 1.87
CA ALA A 11 -5.84 8.41 2.20
C ALA A 11 -5.49 8.04 3.64
N GLN A 12 -4.27 7.55 3.89
CA GLN A 12 -3.82 7.16 5.21
C GLN A 12 -2.72 8.10 5.70
N ARG A 13 -2.76 8.48 6.98
CA ARG A 13 -1.67 9.11 7.71
C ARG A 13 -0.75 8.02 8.27
N VAL A 14 0.54 8.15 7.99
CA VAL A 14 1.59 7.25 8.46
C VAL A 14 2.14 7.76 9.79
N THR A 15 2.15 6.91 10.81
CA THR A 15 2.82 7.18 12.08
C THR A 15 3.81 6.06 12.39
N LEU A 16 5.03 6.43 12.75
CA LEU A 16 5.99 5.50 13.34
C LEU A 16 5.84 5.57 14.86
N HIS A 17 5.44 4.46 15.48
CA HIS A 17 5.23 4.37 16.92
C HIS A 17 5.75 3.03 17.44
N GLU A 18 6.65 3.07 18.44
CA GLU A 18 7.27 1.87 19.03
C GLU A 18 7.90 0.90 18.00
N GLY A 19 8.47 1.45 16.92
CA GLY A 19 9.06 0.66 15.83
C GLY A 19 8.04 0.06 14.85
N ALA A 20 6.74 0.24 15.07
CA ALA A 20 5.68 -0.16 14.15
C ALA A 20 5.30 0.98 13.20
N LEU A 21 5.00 0.63 11.94
CA LEU A 21 4.44 1.54 10.95
C LEU A 21 2.91 1.44 10.98
N LEU A 22 2.26 2.50 11.41
CA LEU A 22 0.82 2.57 11.59
C LEU A 22 0.18 3.42 10.48
N LEU A 23 -0.85 2.89 9.84
CA LEU A 23 -1.70 3.60 8.89
C LEU A 23 -3.08 3.82 9.51
N ALA A 24 -3.44 5.09 9.66
CA ALA A 24 -4.76 5.50 10.11
C ALA A 24 -5.43 6.36 9.04
N ASP A 25 -6.75 6.30 8.98
CA ASP A 25 -7.51 7.12 8.04
C ASP A 25 -7.22 8.61 8.26
N ALA A 26 -6.89 9.32 7.18
CA ALA A 26 -6.41 10.68 7.28
C ALA A 26 -7.50 11.67 7.76
N GLU A 27 -8.75 11.46 7.34
CA GLU A 27 -9.86 12.34 7.77
C GLU A 27 -10.22 12.04 9.23
N THR A 28 -10.25 10.77 9.64
CA THR A 28 -10.47 10.39 11.04
C THR A 28 -9.41 11.02 11.94
N ILE A 29 -8.13 10.97 11.55
CA ILE A 29 -7.04 11.61 12.29
C ILE A 29 -7.21 13.13 12.35
N GLU A 30 -7.59 13.77 11.25
CA GLU A 30 -7.81 15.22 11.22
C GLU A 30 -8.91 15.65 12.20
N VAL A 31 -10.04 14.92 12.23
CA VAL A 31 -11.13 15.16 13.18
C VAL A 31 -10.66 14.98 14.63
N HIS A 32 -9.86 13.95 14.91
CA HIS A 32 -9.31 13.73 16.26
C HIS A 32 -8.35 14.84 16.69
N GLU A 33 -7.44 15.28 15.81
CA GLU A 33 -6.54 16.39 16.13
C GLU A 33 -7.31 17.70 16.35
N GLN A 34 -8.35 17.99 15.56
CA GLN A 34 -9.24 19.15 15.78
C GLN A 34 -9.92 19.10 17.15
N ASN A 35 -10.49 17.95 17.52
CA ASN A 35 -11.11 17.75 18.83
C ASN A 35 -10.09 17.89 19.97
N ARG A 36 -8.86 17.42 19.76
CA ARG A 36 -7.78 17.54 20.74
C ARG A 36 -7.37 18.99 20.96
N HIS A 37 -7.22 19.76 19.88
CA HIS A 37 -6.91 21.18 19.97
C HIS A 37 -7.98 21.97 20.74
N ALA A 38 -9.24 21.55 20.68
CA ALA A 38 -10.33 22.14 21.47
C ALA A 38 -10.25 21.82 22.99
N SER A 39 -9.44 20.83 23.40
CA SER A 39 -9.28 20.40 24.80
C SER A 39 -7.87 20.67 25.34
N PRO A 40 -7.68 21.70 26.19
CA PRO A 40 -6.38 22.03 26.77
C PRO A 40 -5.71 20.88 27.53
N LEU A 41 -6.49 20.00 28.17
CA LEU A 41 -5.97 18.86 28.93
C LEU A 41 -5.35 17.80 28.03
N LEU A 42 -6.00 17.44 26.91
CA LEU A 42 -5.42 16.46 25.99
C LEU A 42 -4.17 17.02 25.28
N ASN A 43 -4.15 18.32 24.97
CA ASN A 43 -2.94 18.97 24.44
C ASN A 43 -1.76 18.88 25.43
N MET A 44 -2.03 18.88 26.74
CA MET A 44 -0.99 18.77 27.78
C MET A 44 -0.52 17.33 28.04
N LEU A 45 -1.39 16.33 27.86
CA LEU A 45 -1.07 14.91 28.09
C LEU A 45 -0.17 14.31 26.98
N GLY A 46 -0.16 14.91 25.79
CA GLY A 46 0.76 14.59 24.69
C GLY A 46 0.49 13.25 24.00
N GLY A 47 1.02 13.11 22.78
CA GLY A 47 0.92 11.89 21.94
C GLY A 47 0.20 12.12 20.60
N PRO A 48 0.52 11.36 19.54
CA PRO A 48 -0.14 11.52 18.23
C PRO A 48 -1.61 11.03 18.25
N ALA A 49 -2.54 11.61 17.48
CA ALA A 49 -3.96 11.20 17.49
C ALA A 49 -4.19 9.70 17.23
N VAL A 50 -3.28 9.08 16.48
CA VAL A 50 -3.33 7.66 16.17
C VAL A 50 -3.31 6.75 17.41
N THR A 51 -2.71 7.17 18.54
CA THR A 51 -2.63 6.34 19.74
C THR A 51 -3.96 6.22 20.47
N GLU A 52 -4.92 7.09 20.16
CA GLU A 52 -6.30 7.00 20.66
C GLU A 52 -7.15 6.04 19.82
N LEU A 53 -6.70 5.72 18.61
CA LEU A 53 -7.39 4.80 17.72
C LEU A 53 -6.96 3.35 17.98
N GLN A 54 -7.90 2.43 17.80
CA GLN A 54 -7.64 1.02 18.06
C GLN A 54 -6.89 0.38 16.89
N VAL A 55 -5.72 -0.20 17.15
CA VAL A 55 -5.00 -1.03 16.16
C VAL A 55 -5.79 -2.31 15.91
N LEU A 56 -5.98 -2.63 14.63
CA LEU A 56 -6.60 -3.88 14.20
C LEU A 56 -5.63 -5.04 14.47
N GLU A 57 -6.06 -5.95 15.33
CA GLU A 57 -5.35 -7.16 15.72
C GLU A 57 -6.29 -8.37 15.55
N GLU A 58 -5.73 -9.58 15.57
CA GLU A 58 -6.53 -10.81 15.45
C GLU A 58 -7.63 -10.89 16.53
N LYS A 59 -7.31 -10.52 17.76
CA LYS A 59 -8.24 -10.55 18.91
C LYS A 59 -9.45 -9.63 18.77
N ASN A 60 -9.35 -8.55 17.98
CA ASN A 60 -10.43 -7.58 17.78
C ASN A 60 -10.97 -7.55 16.35
N ALA A 61 -10.47 -8.42 15.46
CA ALA A 61 -10.84 -8.44 14.05
C ALA A 61 -12.35 -8.63 13.80
N CYS A 62 -13.04 -9.39 14.65
CA CYS A 62 -14.49 -9.59 14.55
C CYS A 62 -15.29 -8.28 14.68
N SER A 63 -14.75 -7.28 15.38
CA SER A 63 -15.42 -5.97 15.56
C SER A 63 -15.34 -5.08 14.33
N TYR A 64 -14.43 -5.36 13.39
CA TYR A 64 -14.20 -4.53 12.21
C TYR A 64 -15.47 -4.39 11.37
N PHE A 65 -16.22 -5.48 11.14
CA PHE A 65 -17.41 -5.44 10.29
C PHE A 65 -18.51 -4.51 10.80
N GLY A 66 -18.67 -4.39 12.12
CA GLY A 66 -19.64 -3.46 12.72
C GLY A 66 -19.17 -2.00 12.72
N ARG A 67 -17.92 -1.75 12.32
CA ARG A 67 -17.24 -0.45 12.40
C ARG A 67 -16.62 -0.02 11.07
N SER A 68 -16.85 -0.78 9.99
CA SER A 68 -16.18 -0.53 8.70
C SER A 68 -16.45 0.88 8.17
N ASP A 69 -17.63 1.42 8.46
CA ASP A 69 -18.05 2.74 7.98
C ASP A 69 -17.50 3.88 8.86
N ALA A 70 -16.89 3.57 10.01
CA ALA A 70 -16.28 4.55 10.91
C ALA A 70 -14.82 4.85 10.56
N PHE A 71 -14.14 3.96 9.82
CA PHE A 71 -12.72 4.11 9.41
C PHE A 71 -11.79 4.48 10.59
N ASP A 72 -12.06 3.93 11.77
CA ASP A 72 -11.43 4.32 13.03
C ASP A 72 -10.46 3.26 13.59
N MET A 73 -10.24 2.18 12.83
CA MET A 73 -9.25 1.16 13.17
C MET A 73 -7.92 1.43 12.46
N VAL A 74 -6.81 1.32 13.17
CA VAL A 74 -5.46 1.52 12.63
C VAL A 74 -4.94 0.22 12.01
N LEU A 75 -4.37 0.31 10.81
CA LEU A 75 -3.70 -0.80 10.16
C LEU A 75 -2.19 -0.75 10.47
N GLY A 76 -1.69 -1.73 11.23
CA GLY A 76 -0.24 -1.87 11.46
C GLY A 76 0.44 -2.59 10.29
N LEU A 77 1.21 -1.87 9.47
CA LEU A 77 2.16 -2.48 8.54
C LEU A 77 3.39 -2.94 9.32
N GLY A 78 3.28 -4.14 9.90
CA GLY A 78 4.38 -4.80 10.56
C GLY A 78 5.42 -5.34 9.57
N ASP A 79 6.03 -6.46 9.98
CA ASP A 79 6.93 -7.28 9.18
C ASP A 79 6.30 -7.75 7.85
N VAL A 80 7.12 -8.37 7.01
CA VAL A 80 6.74 -8.89 5.70
C VAL A 80 5.53 -9.83 5.80
N ASP A 81 5.49 -10.67 6.82
CA ASP A 81 4.41 -11.62 7.10
C ASP A 81 3.26 -11.03 7.93
N SER A 82 3.16 -9.71 8.05
CA SER A 82 2.06 -9.11 8.82
C SER A 82 0.70 -9.36 8.14
N PRO A 83 -0.38 -9.58 8.93
CA PRO A 83 -1.74 -9.70 8.39
C PRO A 83 -2.16 -8.50 7.53
N ALA A 84 -1.60 -7.33 7.79
CA ALA A 84 -1.83 -6.12 7.00
C ALA A 84 -1.31 -6.26 5.56
N ARG A 85 -0.04 -6.66 5.39
CA ARG A 85 0.58 -6.84 4.07
C ARG A 85 -0.07 -7.98 3.30
N ARG A 86 -0.29 -9.14 3.92
CA ARG A 86 -1.06 -10.24 3.30
C ARG A 86 -2.48 -9.80 2.91
N GLY A 87 -3.12 -9.01 3.78
CA GLY A 87 -4.45 -8.47 3.53
C GLY A 87 -4.49 -7.52 2.33
N LEU A 88 -3.45 -6.71 2.14
CA LEU A 88 -3.30 -5.82 0.99
C LEU A 88 -3.00 -6.61 -0.29
N ALA A 89 -2.09 -7.59 -0.22
CA ALA A 89 -1.78 -8.48 -1.33
C ALA A 89 -3.04 -9.17 -1.88
N ALA A 90 -3.85 -9.78 -1.00
CA ALA A 90 -5.12 -10.40 -1.40
C ALA A 90 -6.14 -9.40 -1.96
N ALA A 91 -6.13 -8.14 -1.50
CA ALA A 91 -6.98 -7.10 -2.07
C ALA A 91 -6.52 -6.70 -3.49
N ILE A 92 -5.21 -6.66 -3.73
CA ILE A 92 -4.62 -6.40 -5.06
C ILE A 92 -4.97 -7.54 -6.03
N GLU A 93 -4.80 -8.80 -5.62
CA GLU A 93 -5.21 -9.97 -6.43
C GLU A 93 -6.69 -9.91 -6.80
N ALA A 94 -7.57 -9.67 -5.82
CA ALA A 94 -9.00 -9.58 -6.06
C ALA A 94 -9.36 -8.42 -7.01
N TRP A 95 -8.68 -7.28 -6.90
CA TRP A 95 -8.89 -6.12 -7.76
C TRP A 95 -8.48 -6.39 -9.21
N ILE A 96 -7.30 -6.96 -9.42
CA ILE A 96 -6.78 -7.32 -10.75
C ILE A 96 -7.69 -8.34 -11.41
N ARG A 97 -8.05 -9.41 -10.68
CA ARG A 97 -9.00 -10.41 -11.18
C ARG A 97 -10.34 -9.79 -11.55
N HIS A 98 -10.88 -8.91 -10.71
CA HIS A 98 -12.20 -8.31 -10.96
C HIS A 98 -12.22 -7.41 -12.19
N LEU A 99 -11.19 -6.57 -12.39
CA LEU A 99 -11.19 -5.57 -13.47
C LEU A 99 -10.58 -6.07 -14.78
N LEU A 100 -9.62 -6.99 -14.71
CA LEU A 100 -8.89 -7.47 -15.89
C LEU A 100 -9.20 -8.92 -16.24
N ALA A 101 -9.88 -9.67 -15.37
CA ALA A 101 -10.09 -11.11 -15.49
C ALA A 101 -8.77 -11.92 -15.54
N ILE A 102 -7.71 -11.39 -14.91
CA ILE A 102 -6.38 -11.98 -14.86
C ILE A 102 -6.11 -12.56 -13.47
N GLU A 103 -5.62 -13.79 -13.40
CA GLU A 103 -5.19 -14.42 -12.16
C GLU A 103 -3.69 -14.13 -11.90
N VAL A 104 -3.42 -13.49 -10.76
CA VAL A 104 -2.06 -13.17 -10.31
C VAL A 104 -1.88 -13.64 -8.87
N ARG A 105 -0.62 -13.87 -8.49
CA ARG A 105 -0.20 -14.09 -7.10
C ARG A 105 0.60 -12.88 -6.63
N VAL A 106 0.26 -12.34 -5.47
CA VAL A 106 0.94 -11.20 -4.87
C VAL A 106 1.49 -11.59 -3.51
N GLU A 107 2.80 -11.42 -3.32
CA GLU A 107 3.49 -11.77 -2.08
C GLU A 107 4.21 -10.56 -1.49
N PRO A 108 4.04 -10.25 -0.21
CA PRO A 108 4.89 -9.27 0.46
C PRO A 108 6.35 -9.72 0.43
N VAL A 109 7.28 -8.78 0.21
CA VAL A 109 8.73 -9.04 0.28
C VAL A 109 9.43 -7.95 1.11
N GLU A 110 10.59 -8.29 1.69
CA GLU A 110 11.40 -7.32 2.46
C GLU A 110 12.21 -6.38 1.56
N ARG A 111 12.75 -6.93 0.48
CA ARG A 111 13.62 -6.23 -0.47
C ARG A 111 13.47 -6.87 -1.85
N THR A 112 13.90 -6.15 -2.89
CA THR A 112 14.08 -6.72 -4.22
C THR A 112 15.27 -7.67 -4.18
N GLU A 113 15.07 -8.92 -4.56
CA GLU A 113 16.12 -9.96 -4.51
C GLU A 113 16.91 -10.07 -5.82
N ASP A 114 16.41 -9.48 -6.91
CA ASP A 114 16.96 -9.61 -8.25
C ASP A 114 17.54 -8.29 -8.77
N ASP A 115 18.76 -8.37 -9.31
CA ASP A 115 19.37 -7.31 -10.12
C ASP A 115 18.69 -7.20 -11.52
N ASP A 116 18.00 -8.26 -11.97
CA ASP A 116 17.28 -8.33 -13.25
C ASP A 116 15.78 -8.00 -13.08
N TRP A 117 15.51 -6.83 -12.53
CA TRP A 117 14.15 -6.32 -12.41
C TRP A 117 13.58 -5.89 -13.78
N ALA A 118 12.57 -6.62 -14.24
CA ALA A 118 11.99 -6.43 -15.57
C ALA A 118 10.92 -5.34 -15.66
N TRP A 119 10.29 -5.03 -14.53
CA TRP A 119 9.15 -4.13 -14.48
C TRP A 119 8.82 -3.78 -13.03
N PHE A 120 8.21 -2.61 -12.82
CA PHE A 120 7.63 -2.23 -11.53
C PHE A 120 6.31 -1.47 -11.72
N VAL A 121 5.50 -1.45 -10.66
CA VAL A 121 4.30 -0.63 -10.55
C VAL A 121 4.33 0.10 -9.22
N GLY A 122 4.38 1.43 -9.26
CA GLY A 122 4.15 2.24 -8.07
C GLY A 122 2.67 2.20 -7.67
N LEU A 123 2.38 1.82 -6.43
CA LEU A 123 1.02 1.76 -5.87
C LEU A 123 0.49 3.14 -5.49
N ASP A 124 1.36 4.15 -5.44
CA ASP A 124 1.03 5.55 -5.18
C ASP A 124 1.97 6.46 -5.98
N ALA A 125 1.73 7.78 -5.96
CA ALA A 125 2.51 8.74 -6.74
C ALA A 125 3.99 8.81 -6.33
N GLU A 126 4.28 8.65 -5.03
CA GLU A 126 5.66 8.71 -4.54
C GLU A 126 6.41 7.42 -4.89
N ALA A 127 5.75 6.27 -4.79
CA ALA A 127 6.31 5.01 -5.26
C ALA A 127 6.57 5.00 -6.77
N THR A 128 5.68 5.58 -7.58
CA THR A 128 5.93 5.74 -9.02
C THR A 128 7.15 6.63 -9.27
N ARG A 129 7.30 7.74 -8.54
CA ARG A 129 8.45 8.63 -8.66
C ARG A 129 9.76 7.92 -8.29
N ILE A 130 9.78 7.20 -7.17
CA ILE A 130 10.94 6.44 -6.70
C ILE A 130 11.31 5.33 -7.69
N GLY A 131 10.32 4.53 -8.10
CA GLY A 131 10.55 3.44 -9.04
C GLY A 131 11.05 3.93 -10.40
N ASN A 132 10.52 5.05 -10.92
CA ASN A 132 11.02 5.64 -12.18
C ASN A 132 12.50 6.02 -12.09
N ALA A 133 12.90 6.71 -11.00
CA ALA A 133 14.29 7.12 -10.81
C ALA A 133 15.23 5.91 -10.72
N LEU A 134 14.84 4.88 -9.96
CA LEU A 134 15.57 3.62 -9.91
C LEU A 134 15.67 3.00 -11.33
N TRP A 135 14.58 3.01 -12.10
CA TRP A 135 14.46 2.37 -13.43
C TRP A 135 15.35 3.02 -14.48
N THR A 136 15.45 4.34 -14.44
CA THR A 136 16.32 5.10 -15.35
C THR A 136 17.78 5.13 -14.90
N GLY A 137 18.12 4.51 -13.76
CA GLY A 137 19.45 4.55 -13.18
C GLY A 137 19.85 5.93 -12.65
N GLU A 138 18.87 6.76 -12.27
CA GLU A 138 19.12 8.04 -11.62
C GLU A 138 19.52 7.83 -10.15
N ASP A 139 20.37 8.72 -9.63
CA ASP A 139 20.74 8.71 -8.21
C ASP A 139 19.51 9.01 -7.35
N LEU A 140 19.04 8.01 -6.61
CA LEU A 140 17.94 8.17 -5.68
C LEU A 140 18.47 8.82 -4.39
N ASP A 141 17.84 9.94 -3.99
CA ASP A 141 18.04 10.54 -2.67
C ASP A 141 17.87 9.46 -1.57
N PRO A 142 18.83 9.29 -0.65
CA PRO A 142 18.72 8.34 0.46
C PRO A 142 17.43 8.50 1.29
N GLU A 143 16.90 9.73 1.41
CA GLU A 143 15.62 9.98 2.10
C GLU A 143 14.40 9.57 1.26
N ALA A 144 14.52 9.45 -0.05
CA ALA A 144 13.49 8.87 -0.91
C ALA A 144 13.43 7.34 -0.76
N ALA A 145 14.57 6.64 -0.63
CA ALA A 145 14.57 5.20 -0.38
C ALA A 145 13.85 4.84 0.94
N LYS A 146 14.08 5.63 2.00
CA LYS A 146 13.43 5.45 3.32
C LYS A 146 11.92 5.67 3.32
N ARG A 147 11.36 6.23 2.24
CA ARG A 147 9.93 6.44 2.08
C ARG A 147 9.20 5.21 1.55
N ILE A 148 9.90 4.20 1.04
CA ILE A 148 9.28 2.91 0.70
C ILE A 148 8.83 2.23 2.00
N ILE A 149 7.53 1.95 2.11
CA ILE A 149 6.93 1.36 3.31
C ILE A 149 6.50 -0.09 3.09
N ALA A 150 6.25 -0.48 1.83
CA ALA A 150 5.97 -1.86 1.47
C ALA A 150 6.41 -2.20 0.06
N LEU A 151 6.82 -3.45 -0.12
CA LEU A 151 7.16 -4.06 -1.39
C LEU A 151 6.37 -5.35 -1.54
N PHE A 152 5.94 -5.62 -2.77
CA PHE A 152 5.32 -6.88 -3.13
C PHE A 152 5.91 -7.40 -4.43
N ARG A 153 5.99 -8.72 -4.54
CA ARG A 153 6.22 -9.44 -5.78
C ARG A 153 4.87 -9.83 -6.36
N LEU A 154 4.66 -9.57 -7.65
CA LEU A 154 3.52 -10.05 -8.40
C LEU A 154 3.98 -11.01 -9.49
N ASP A 155 3.40 -12.20 -9.52
CA ASP A 155 3.59 -13.21 -10.55
C ASP A 155 2.26 -13.45 -11.28
N PHE A 156 2.32 -13.51 -12.61
CA PHE A 156 1.18 -13.93 -13.43
C PHE A 156 1.04 -15.45 -13.39
N SER A 157 -0.21 -15.93 -13.31
CA SER A 157 -0.48 -17.37 -13.39
C SER A 157 -0.30 -17.89 -14.82
N GLU A 158 -0.65 -17.06 -15.81
CA GLU A 158 -0.54 -17.35 -17.25
C GLU A 158 0.26 -16.24 -17.94
N PHE A 159 1.32 -16.60 -18.68
CA PHE A 159 2.23 -15.61 -19.29
C PHE A 159 1.78 -15.10 -20.66
N ASP A 160 0.73 -15.70 -21.24
CA ASP A 160 0.22 -15.34 -22.56
C ASP A 160 -0.35 -13.92 -22.63
N GLU A 161 -0.72 -13.35 -21.49
CA GLU A 161 -1.25 -11.99 -21.36
C GLU A 161 -0.13 -10.95 -21.15
N VAL A 162 1.07 -11.40 -20.80
CA VAL A 162 2.22 -10.56 -20.47
C VAL A 162 3.01 -10.21 -21.74
N ARG A 163 3.60 -9.01 -21.76
CA ARG A 163 4.50 -8.61 -22.83
C ARG A 163 5.66 -9.61 -22.95
N PRO A 164 6.02 -10.07 -24.16
CA PRO A 164 7.11 -11.02 -24.37
C PRO A 164 8.44 -10.55 -23.79
N GLU A 165 8.67 -9.24 -23.78
CA GLU A 165 9.89 -8.65 -23.21
C GLU A 165 10.00 -8.88 -21.71
N VAL A 166 8.90 -8.89 -20.95
CA VAL A 166 8.91 -9.16 -19.51
C VAL A 166 8.97 -10.66 -19.23
N GLY A 167 8.18 -11.46 -19.97
CA GLY A 167 8.18 -12.91 -19.85
C GLY A 167 7.72 -13.39 -18.46
N ALA A 168 8.44 -14.36 -17.89
CA ALA A 168 8.16 -14.95 -16.58
C ALA A 168 8.82 -14.22 -15.40
N ARG A 169 9.38 -13.02 -15.63
CA ARG A 169 10.07 -12.25 -14.59
C ARG A 169 9.05 -11.61 -13.63
N PRO A 170 9.39 -11.49 -12.34
CA PRO A 170 8.48 -10.92 -11.36
C PRO A 170 8.21 -9.44 -11.63
N ILE A 171 7.01 -8.98 -11.26
CA ILE A 171 6.64 -7.57 -11.26
C ILE A 171 6.74 -7.03 -9.84
N TRP A 172 7.50 -5.95 -9.64
CA TRP A 172 7.63 -5.34 -8.32
C TRP A 172 6.56 -4.28 -8.08
N LEU A 173 5.76 -4.44 -7.03
CA LEU A 173 4.83 -3.42 -6.58
C LEU A 173 5.45 -2.64 -5.42
N ILE A 174 5.50 -1.32 -5.55
CA ILE A 174 6.15 -0.45 -4.57
C ILE A 174 5.07 0.42 -3.92
N MET A 175 5.04 0.50 -2.60
CA MET A 175 4.25 1.48 -1.87
C MET A 175 5.17 2.37 -1.04
N ALA A 176 4.95 3.68 -1.12
CA ALA A 176 5.72 4.67 -0.42
C ALA A 176 4.81 5.70 0.28
N MET A 177 5.36 6.33 1.32
CA MET A 177 4.76 7.50 1.92
C MET A 177 5.40 8.77 1.38
N THR A 178 4.61 9.82 1.24
CA THR A 178 5.11 11.16 0.94
C THR A 178 5.89 11.75 2.12
N SER A 179 6.59 12.88 1.91
CA SER A 179 7.34 13.57 2.97
C SER A 179 6.45 14.10 4.12
N ASP A 180 5.17 14.37 3.85
CA ASP A 180 4.14 14.72 4.86
C ASP A 180 3.53 13.48 5.55
N ARG A 181 4.16 12.30 5.39
CA ARG A 181 3.73 11.03 6.00
C ARG A 181 2.32 10.64 5.57
N MET A 182 2.00 10.77 4.29
CA MET A 182 0.72 10.35 3.73
C MET A 182 0.91 9.21 2.74
N VAL A 183 -0.05 8.30 2.69
CA VAL A 183 -0.18 7.29 1.64
C VAL A 183 -1.50 7.54 0.93
N ARG A 184 -1.42 7.66 -0.39
CA ARG A 184 -2.60 7.77 -1.27
C ARG A 184 -2.43 6.78 -2.40
N MET A 185 -2.92 5.56 -2.18
CA MET A 185 -2.84 4.51 -3.19
C MET A 185 -3.62 4.93 -4.44
N LYS A 186 -3.12 4.53 -5.59
CA LYS A 186 -3.73 4.71 -6.91
C LYS A 186 -4.02 3.33 -7.50
N PRO A 187 -5.18 2.72 -7.21
CA PRO A 187 -5.54 1.41 -7.77
C PRO A 187 -5.56 1.39 -9.30
N GLN A 188 -5.68 2.55 -9.95
CA GLN A 188 -5.61 2.68 -11.40
C GLN A 188 -4.24 2.26 -11.95
N ASN A 189 -3.17 2.41 -11.15
CA ASN A 189 -1.83 1.97 -11.54
C ASN A 189 -1.74 0.45 -11.68
N LEU A 190 -2.56 -0.32 -10.96
CA LEU A 190 -2.64 -1.79 -11.12
C LEU A 190 -3.34 -2.21 -12.42
N ILE A 191 -3.96 -1.26 -13.13
CA ILE A 191 -4.67 -1.50 -14.40
C ILE A 191 -3.83 -0.97 -15.56
N ALA A 192 -3.37 0.27 -15.45
CA ALA A 192 -2.61 0.93 -16.50
C ALA A 192 -1.11 0.58 -16.48
N GLY A 193 -0.59 0.15 -15.32
CA GLY A 193 0.85 -0.05 -15.10
C GLY A 193 1.32 -1.48 -15.29
N LEU A 194 0.43 -2.48 -15.39
CA LEU A 194 0.85 -3.87 -15.62
C LEU A 194 1.35 -4.06 -17.07
N PRO A 195 2.37 -4.88 -17.31
CA PRO A 195 2.94 -5.11 -18.64
C PRO A 195 2.09 -6.09 -19.44
N LEU A 196 0.83 -5.74 -19.67
CA LEU A 196 -0.10 -6.53 -20.45
C LEU A 196 0.15 -6.31 -21.94
N ARG A 197 -0.14 -7.33 -22.74
CA ARG A 197 -0.18 -7.21 -24.20
C ARG A 197 -1.26 -6.21 -24.61
N ALA A 198 -1.01 -5.48 -25.68
CA ALA A 198 -2.03 -4.64 -26.28
C ALA A 198 -3.21 -5.54 -26.70
N ALA A 199 -4.43 -5.18 -26.29
CA ALA A 199 -5.62 -5.84 -26.78
C ALA A 199 -5.61 -5.75 -28.31
N THR A 200 -5.63 -6.90 -29.00
CA THR A 200 -5.87 -6.90 -30.44
C THR A 200 -7.30 -6.39 -30.61
N PRO A 201 -7.54 -5.26 -31.30
CA PRO A 201 -8.90 -4.78 -31.49
C PRO A 201 -9.73 -5.87 -32.16
N ALA A 202 -10.91 -6.15 -31.61
CA ALA A 202 -11.85 -7.09 -32.21
C ALA A 202 -12.14 -6.61 -33.64
N SER A 203 -11.81 -7.46 -34.61
CA SER A 203 -12.08 -7.23 -36.04
C SER A 203 -13.57 -7.30 -36.33
#